data_AF-A0A9E2J3K7-F1
#
_entry.id   AF-A0A9E2J3K7-F1
#
_cell.length_a   1.000
_cell.length_b   1.000
_cell.length_c   1.000
_cell.angle_alpha   90.00
_cell.angle_beta   90.00
_cell.angle_gamma   90.00
#
_symmetry.space_group_name_H-M   'P 1'
#
loop_
_entity.id
_entity.type
_entity.pdbx_description
1 polymer ?
#
loop_
_entity_poly.entity_id
_entity_poly.type
_entity_poly.pdbx_seq_one_letter_code
_entity_poly.pdbx_strand_id
1 'polypeptide(L)'
;MNNIFKLLMLYIGISCIGIFHIFAQENSFIKIWPGQPLYSLTAENFQRAETDSNNVTRYYDITIPELEYFKPEIPNGVSVIICPGGGYTRLAYSFEGGGIGKWFSDRGISAFVLKYRLPNDKFMTHKERVPLADLQQAIYYLKNNAADYNINPDKIGVLGSSAGGHLAASASTHFESAFFPINNGISLRPYFSILIYPVITMKEEFTHKGSRKNLLGDNPDKNLINFYSNEMNVTANTPMTFLLHASDDASVPVSNSLIYYQELVKNNVPAAMHIFQNAGHGFAMRNKWVSEQWLYLLDKWLIENKIL
;
A
#
# COMPACT_ATOMS: atom_id res chain seq x y z
N MET A 1 -68.31 -52.92 13.79
CA MET A 1 -68.30 -52.94 12.31
C MET A 1 -68.22 -51.47 11.86
N ASN A 2 -67.04 -50.87 11.90
CA ASN A 2 -65.96 -50.83 10.90
C ASN A 2 -66.21 -49.88 9.71
N ASN A 3 -65.31 -48.90 9.63
CA ASN A 3 -64.84 -48.09 8.49
C ASN A 3 -65.50 -46.73 8.22
N ILE A 4 -64.93 -45.70 8.86
CA ILE A 4 -65.01 -44.29 8.49
C ILE A 4 -63.68 -43.87 7.84
N PHE A 5 -63.77 -43.50 6.56
CA PHE A 5 -62.98 -42.53 5.79
C PHE A 5 -61.55 -42.19 6.23
N LYS A 6 -60.57 -42.56 5.39
CA LYS A 6 -59.31 -41.81 5.24
C LYS A 6 -59.13 -41.35 3.80
N LEU A 7 -59.12 -40.03 3.68
CA LEU A 7 -58.85 -39.19 2.52
C LEU A 7 -57.38 -39.39 2.08
N LEU A 8 -57.13 -39.71 0.81
CA LEU A 8 -55.77 -39.70 0.24
C LEU A 8 -55.38 -38.24 -0.05
N MET A 9 -54.39 -37.72 0.69
CA MET A 9 -53.72 -36.45 0.41
C MET A 9 -52.77 -36.61 -0.78
N LEU A 10 -52.96 -35.73 -1.77
CA LEU A 10 -52.04 -35.47 -2.88
C LEU A 10 -50.80 -34.73 -2.33
N TYR A 11 -49.63 -35.37 -2.32
CA TYR A 11 -48.36 -34.72 -1.99
C TYR A 11 -47.83 -33.99 -3.24
N ILE A 12 -47.92 -32.66 -3.26
CA ILE A 12 -47.16 -31.81 -4.17
C ILE A 12 -45.88 -31.40 -3.43
N GLY A 13 -44.78 -32.08 -3.70
CA GLY A 13 -43.45 -31.66 -3.27
C GLY A 13 -42.94 -30.56 -4.18
N ILE A 14 -42.98 -29.31 -3.73
CA ILE A 14 -42.29 -28.19 -4.39
C ILE A 14 -40.81 -28.31 -4.04
N SER A 15 -39.98 -28.79 -4.97
CA SER A 15 -38.53 -28.70 -4.85
C SER A 15 -38.08 -27.28 -5.17
N CYS A 16 -37.90 -26.44 -4.15
CA CYS A 16 -37.17 -25.19 -4.28
C CYS A 16 -35.68 -25.50 -4.46
N ILE A 17 -35.25 -25.68 -5.71
CA ILE A 17 -33.84 -25.64 -6.07
C ILE A 17 -33.45 -24.15 -6.04
N GLY A 18 -33.01 -23.70 -4.87
CA GLY A 18 -32.36 -22.41 -4.72
C GLY A 18 -31.05 -22.44 -5.48
N ILE A 19 -31.01 -21.80 -6.65
CA ILE A 19 -29.77 -21.53 -7.36
C ILE A 19 -29.04 -20.45 -6.55
N PHE A 20 -28.11 -20.87 -5.70
CA PHE A 20 -27.14 -19.96 -5.12
C PHE A 20 -26.21 -19.49 -6.25
N HIS A 21 -26.51 -18.32 -6.82
CA HIS A 21 -25.52 -17.59 -7.58
C HIS A 21 -24.46 -17.10 -6.60
N ILE A 22 -23.36 -17.84 -6.52
CA ILE A 22 -22.10 -17.32 -6.01
C ILE A 22 -21.67 -16.25 -7.00
N PHE A 23 -22.01 -14.99 -6.72
CA PHE A 23 -21.33 -13.88 -7.36
C PHE A 23 -19.89 -13.90 -6.86
N ALA A 24 -18.98 -14.41 -7.68
CA ALA A 24 -17.57 -14.09 -7.53
C ALA A 24 -17.46 -12.57 -7.65
N GLN A 25 -16.96 -11.91 -6.61
CA GLN A 25 -16.67 -10.49 -6.64
C GLN A 25 -15.55 -10.31 -7.68
N GLU A 26 -15.88 -9.76 -8.86
CA GLU A 26 -14.85 -9.32 -9.80
C GLU A 26 -14.02 -8.24 -9.07
N ASN A 27 -12.75 -8.53 -8.79
CA ASN A 27 -11.81 -7.53 -8.29
C ASN A 27 -11.64 -6.48 -9.39
N SER A 28 -12.43 -5.41 -9.34
CA SER A 28 -12.31 -4.30 -10.26
C SER A 28 -11.11 -3.43 -9.86
N PHE A 29 -10.17 -3.27 -10.79
CA PHE A 29 -9.08 -2.32 -10.65
C PHE A 29 -9.59 -0.90 -10.91
N ILE A 30 -9.32 0.01 -9.98
CA ILE A 30 -9.76 1.40 -10.03
C ILE A 30 -8.64 2.27 -10.62
N LYS A 31 -8.89 2.91 -11.75
CA LYS A 31 -7.95 3.88 -12.33
C LYS A 31 -8.02 5.19 -11.56
N ILE A 32 -6.86 5.71 -11.14
CA ILE A 32 -6.79 6.91 -10.29
C ILE A 32 -6.61 8.23 -11.07
N TRP A 33 -6.13 8.16 -12.31
CA TRP A 33 -6.00 9.33 -13.18
C TRP A 33 -7.26 9.50 -14.05
N PRO A 34 -7.83 10.72 -14.16
CA PRO A 34 -9.01 10.99 -14.99
C PRO A 34 -8.75 10.90 -16.51
N GLY A 35 -7.49 10.70 -16.92
CA GLY A 35 -7.04 10.58 -18.30
C GLY A 35 -5.65 9.94 -18.35
N GLN A 36 -4.86 10.27 -19.37
CA GLN A 36 -3.47 9.81 -19.44
C GLN A 36 -2.72 10.27 -18.18
N PRO A 37 -2.08 9.35 -17.44
CA PRO A 37 -1.32 9.70 -16.25
C PRO A 37 -0.24 10.74 -16.57
N LEU A 38 -0.04 11.72 -15.68
CA LEU A 38 0.98 12.75 -15.91
C LEU A 38 2.37 12.13 -16.04
N TYR A 39 3.22 12.80 -16.83
CA TYR A 39 4.57 12.38 -17.21
C TYR A 39 4.65 11.13 -18.08
N SER A 40 3.53 10.51 -18.49
CA SER A 40 3.57 9.36 -19.40
C SER A 40 3.94 9.76 -20.84
N LEU A 41 4.78 8.96 -21.49
CA LEU A 41 5.13 9.03 -22.92
C LEU A 41 4.20 8.19 -23.80
N THR A 42 3.34 7.36 -23.20
CA THR A 42 2.35 6.52 -23.88
C THR A 42 1.00 6.54 -23.17
N ALA A 43 -0.07 6.39 -23.94
CA ALA A 43 -1.43 6.18 -23.43
C ALA A 43 -1.83 4.69 -23.38
N GLU A 44 -0.98 3.80 -23.89
CA GLU A 44 -1.23 2.36 -23.88
C GLU A 44 -1.20 1.81 -22.45
N ASN A 45 -2.11 0.88 -22.15
CA ASN A 45 -2.11 0.15 -20.88
C ASN A 45 -1.18 -1.06 -20.98
N PHE A 46 0.09 -0.84 -20.64
CA PHE A 46 1.08 -1.89 -20.53
C PHE A 46 1.23 -2.28 -19.06
N GLN A 47 1.17 -3.60 -18.83
CA GLN A 47 1.54 -4.23 -17.59
C GLN A 47 1.91 -5.67 -17.88
N ARG A 48 2.94 -6.17 -17.20
CA ARG A 48 3.30 -7.58 -17.25
C ARG A 48 3.15 -8.17 -15.86
N ALA A 49 2.47 -9.31 -15.76
CA ALA A 49 2.33 -10.06 -14.52
C ALA A 49 3.08 -11.40 -14.65
N GLU A 50 3.92 -11.71 -13.67
CA GLU A 50 4.60 -13.00 -13.56
C GLU A 50 4.22 -13.65 -12.23
N THR A 51 3.73 -14.88 -12.27
CA THR A 51 3.45 -15.67 -11.06
C THR A 51 4.42 -16.83 -11.00
N ASP A 52 5.18 -16.92 -9.91
CA ASP A 52 6.12 -18.04 -9.71
C ASP A 52 5.43 -19.29 -9.14
N SER A 53 6.19 -20.38 -9.02
CA SER A 53 5.69 -21.67 -8.51
C SER A 53 5.18 -21.63 -7.08
N ASN A 54 5.46 -20.56 -6.32
CA ASN A 54 4.94 -20.35 -4.96
C ASN A 54 3.71 -19.44 -4.95
N ASN A 55 3.04 -19.25 -6.10
CA ASN A 55 1.90 -18.34 -6.28
C ASN A 55 2.21 -16.88 -5.92
N VAL A 56 3.48 -16.47 -6.05
CA VAL A 56 3.86 -15.07 -5.85
C VAL A 56 3.78 -14.34 -7.18
N THR A 57 2.80 -13.44 -7.29
CA THR A 57 2.59 -12.57 -8.44
C THR A 57 3.43 -11.30 -8.29
N ARG A 58 4.08 -10.92 -9.39
CA ARG A 58 4.84 -9.68 -9.52
C ARG A 58 4.36 -8.92 -10.75
N TYR A 59 4.13 -7.61 -10.59
CA TYR A 59 3.80 -6.74 -11.71
C TYR A 59 5.00 -5.91 -12.15
N TYR A 60 5.11 -5.68 -13.44
CA TYR A 60 6.18 -4.93 -14.09
C TYR A 60 5.59 -3.95 -15.10
N ASP A 61 6.38 -2.93 -15.44
CA ASP A 61 6.15 -2.04 -16.57
C ASP A 61 4.75 -1.39 -16.59
N ILE A 62 4.20 -1.12 -15.40
CA ILE A 62 2.88 -0.49 -15.26
C ILE A 62 2.93 0.92 -15.87
N THR A 63 2.06 1.19 -16.84
CA THR A 63 1.90 2.53 -17.46
C THR A 63 0.60 3.24 -17.05
N ILE A 64 -0.37 2.51 -16.51
CA ILE A 64 -1.61 3.05 -15.93
C ILE A 64 -1.71 2.55 -14.49
N PRO A 65 -1.61 3.44 -13.48
CA PRO A 65 -1.69 3.04 -12.10
C PRO A 65 -3.14 2.80 -11.67
N GLU A 66 -3.30 1.77 -10.84
CA GLU A 66 -4.61 1.27 -10.43
C GLU A 66 -4.61 0.91 -8.94
N LEU A 67 -5.78 0.99 -8.31
CA LEU A 67 -6.03 0.45 -6.96
C LEU A 67 -6.82 -0.85 -7.07
N GLU A 68 -6.38 -1.91 -6.39
CA GLU A 68 -7.26 -3.03 -6.04
C GLU A 68 -7.89 -2.76 -4.67
N TYR A 69 -9.22 -2.79 -4.60
CA TYR A 69 -9.96 -2.50 -3.38
C TYR A 69 -10.31 -3.78 -2.61
N PHE A 70 -9.79 -3.88 -1.38
CA PHE A 70 -10.14 -4.88 -0.38
C PHE A 70 -11.21 -4.30 0.55
N LYS A 71 -12.47 -4.60 0.22
CA LYS A 71 -13.64 -4.10 0.93
C LYS A 71 -13.85 -4.86 2.26
N PRO A 72 -13.93 -4.18 3.41
CA PRO A 72 -14.34 -4.81 4.67
C PRO A 72 -15.84 -5.12 4.66
N GLU A 73 -16.24 -6.16 5.41
CA GLU A 73 -17.67 -6.46 5.63
C GLU A 73 -18.37 -5.33 6.38
N ILE A 74 -17.71 -4.81 7.43
CA ILE A 74 -18.18 -3.69 8.25
C ILE A 74 -17.09 -2.61 8.26
N PRO A 75 -17.15 -1.61 7.36
CA PRO A 75 -16.18 -0.52 7.32
C PRO A 75 -16.26 0.36 8.58
N ASN A 76 -15.10 0.67 9.17
CA ASN A 76 -14.96 1.57 10.32
C ASN A 76 -14.66 3.04 9.92
N GLY A 77 -14.66 3.33 8.61
CA GLY A 77 -14.37 4.64 8.04
C GLY A 77 -12.88 4.96 7.88
N VAL A 78 -11.96 4.09 8.29
CA VAL A 78 -10.52 4.24 8.04
C VAL A 78 -10.16 3.53 6.73
N SER A 79 -9.18 4.08 6.00
CA SER A 79 -8.56 3.38 4.88
C SER A 79 -7.04 3.40 4.91
N VAL A 80 -6.43 2.48 4.16
CA VAL A 80 -4.98 2.40 3.96
C VAL A 80 -4.64 2.13 2.51
N ILE A 81 -3.72 2.92 1.94
CA ILE A 81 -3.14 2.66 0.62
C ILE A 81 -1.84 1.88 0.81
N ILE A 82 -1.76 0.68 0.25
CA ILE A 82 -0.63 -0.24 0.37
C ILE A 82 0.24 -0.14 -0.87
N CYS A 83 1.51 0.15 -0.68
CA CYS A 83 2.55 0.26 -1.71
C CYS A 83 3.51 -0.95 -1.61
N PRO A 84 3.35 -1.98 -2.45
CA PRO A 84 4.27 -3.10 -2.49
C PRO A 84 5.69 -2.66 -2.81
N GLY A 85 6.70 -3.39 -2.36
CA GLY A 85 8.09 -3.19 -2.72
C GLY A 85 8.45 -3.85 -4.05
N GLY A 86 9.75 -4.06 -4.27
CA GLY A 86 10.31 -4.61 -5.51
C GLY A 86 11.35 -3.72 -6.18
N GLY A 87 12.03 -2.88 -5.39
CA GLY A 87 13.21 -2.14 -5.82
C GLY A 87 12.96 -1.12 -6.92
N TYR A 88 11.71 -0.65 -7.09
CA TYR A 88 11.28 0.18 -8.21
C TYR A 88 11.43 -0.47 -9.61
N THR A 89 11.65 -1.79 -9.70
CA THR A 89 11.63 -2.53 -10.98
C THR A 89 10.37 -3.37 -11.17
N ARG A 90 9.69 -3.67 -10.08
CA ARG A 90 8.52 -4.56 -10.02
C ARG A 90 7.73 -4.28 -8.75
N LEU A 91 6.51 -4.82 -8.67
CA LEU A 91 5.68 -4.82 -7.47
C LEU A 91 5.57 -6.25 -6.93
N ALA A 92 5.99 -6.49 -5.69
CA ALA A 92 5.87 -7.78 -5.00
C ALA A 92 4.44 -8.02 -4.46
N TYR A 93 3.48 -8.12 -5.38
CA TYR A 93 2.06 -7.93 -5.12
C TYR A 93 1.44 -8.85 -4.08
N SER A 94 1.64 -10.17 -4.20
CA SER A 94 0.88 -11.13 -3.38
C SER A 94 1.14 -10.95 -1.87
N PHE A 95 2.41 -10.79 -1.47
CA PHE A 95 2.80 -10.81 -0.05
C PHE A 95 3.09 -9.43 0.55
N GLU A 96 3.32 -8.39 -0.26
CA GLU A 96 3.44 -7.00 0.20
C GLU A 96 2.23 -6.14 -0.16
N GLY A 97 1.24 -6.72 -0.85
CA GLY A 97 -0.01 -6.09 -1.24
C GLY A 97 -1.21 -6.90 -0.75
N GLY A 98 -1.67 -7.86 -1.56
CA GLY A 98 -2.98 -8.51 -1.36
C GLY A 98 -3.16 -9.19 0.00
N GLY A 99 -2.15 -9.88 0.52
CA GLY A 99 -2.20 -10.49 1.86
C GLY A 99 -2.36 -9.46 2.98
N ILE A 100 -1.72 -8.29 2.84
CA ILE A 100 -1.85 -7.17 3.79
C ILE A 100 -3.23 -6.51 3.62
N GLY A 101 -3.69 -6.32 2.38
CA GLY A 101 -5.01 -5.75 2.08
C GLY A 101 -6.14 -6.55 2.73
N LYS A 102 -6.10 -7.88 2.59
CA LYS A 102 -7.04 -8.79 3.24
C LYS A 102 -6.99 -8.69 4.78
N TRP A 103 -5.80 -8.60 5.35
CA TRP A 103 -5.63 -8.48 6.80
C TRP A 103 -6.29 -7.21 7.39
N PHE A 104 -6.20 -6.09 6.67
CA PHE A 104 -6.87 -4.84 7.04
C PHE A 104 -8.39 -4.91 6.84
N SER A 105 -8.86 -5.46 5.72
CA SER A 105 -10.30 -5.58 5.47
C SER A 105 -11.00 -6.45 6.51
N ASP A 106 -10.31 -7.48 7.02
CA ASP A 106 -10.81 -8.34 8.09
C ASP A 106 -10.97 -7.63 9.45
N ARG A 107 -10.46 -6.40 9.56
CA ARG A 107 -10.55 -5.55 10.75
C ARG A 107 -11.40 -4.30 10.53
N GLY A 108 -12.15 -4.24 9.44
CA GLY A 108 -13.02 -3.11 9.14
C GLY A 108 -12.32 -1.93 8.45
N ILE A 109 -11.03 -2.04 8.11
CA ILE A 109 -10.29 -0.98 7.41
C ILE A 109 -10.36 -1.23 5.90
N SER A 110 -10.82 -0.22 5.14
CA SER A 110 -10.82 -0.26 3.68
C SER A 110 -9.40 -0.19 3.14
N ALA A 111 -8.91 -1.27 2.52
CA ALA A 111 -7.53 -1.32 2.02
C ALA A 111 -7.46 -1.24 0.50
N PHE A 112 -6.47 -0.50 0.00
CA PHE A 112 -6.27 -0.25 -1.43
C PHE A 112 -4.83 -0.59 -1.80
N VAL A 113 -4.61 -1.67 -2.55
CA VAL A 113 -3.26 -2.00 -3.02
C VAL A 113 -2.98 -1.20 -4.29
N LEU A 114 -1.96 -0.33 -4.23
CA LEU A 114 -1.58 0.53 -5.34
C LEU A 114 -0.61 -0.17 -6.28
N LYS A 115 -1.06 -0.40 -7.51
CA LYS A 115 -0.22 -0.72 -8.66
C LYS A 115 0.35 0.58 -9.21
N TYR A 116 1.40 1.11 -8.59
CA TYR A 116 2.03 2.35 -9.04
C TYR A 116 2.96 2.12 -10.23
N ARG A 117 3.13 3.15 -11.08
CA ARG A 117 4.06 3.09 -12.21
C ARG A 117 5.50 3.04 -11.70
N LEU A 118 6.31 2.21 -12.36
CA LEU A 118 7.70 1.96 -12.00
C LEU A 118 8.63 2.88 -12.82
N PRO A 119 9.63 3.55 -12.22
CA PRO A 119 10.54 4.46 -12.93
C PRO A 119 11.17 3.83 -14.18
N ASN A 120 10.86 4.36 -15.35
CA ASN A 120 11.37 3.84 -16.63
C ASN A 120 11.32 4.90 -17.73
N ASP A 121 12.49 5.39 -18.17
CA ASP A 121 12.61 6.46 -19.18
C ASP A 121 11.94 6.11 -20.54
N LYS A 122 11.68 4.83 -20.82
CA LYS A 122 10.92 4.41 -22.01
C LYS A 122 9.47 4.87 -21.98
N PHE A 123 8.89 5.02 -20.78
CA PHE A 123 7.47 5.26 -20.59
C PHE A 123 7.17 6.62 -19.95
N MET A 124 8.17 7.37 -19.49
CA MET A 124 7.93 8.63 -18.77
C MET A 124 9.04 9.67 -18.91
N THR A 125 8.67 10.96 -18.83
CA THR A 125 9.60 12.10 -18.92
C THR A 125 10.33 12.42 -17.62
N HIS A 126 9.72 12.13 -16.47
CA HIS A 126 10.24 12.41 -15.13
C HIS A 126 10.07 11.18 -14.23
N LYS A 127 10.91 10.15 -14.47
CA LYS A 127 10.75 8.84 -13.81
C LYS A 127 10.84 8.89 -12.30
N GLU A 128 11.57 9.86 -11.77
CA GLU A 128 11.75 10.09 -10.35
C GLU A 128 10.46 10.55 -9.67
N ARG A 129 9.63 11.33 -10.37
CA ARG A 129 8.38 11.91 -9.83
C ARG A 129 7.22 10.93 -9.88
N VAL A 130 7.22 10.07 -10.90
CA VAL A 130 6.06 9.26 -11.28
C VAL A 130 5.50 8.40 -10.14
N PRO A 131 6.30 7.62 -9.38
CA PRO A 131 5.75 6.82 -8.29
C PRO A 131 5.08 7.66 -7.21
N LEU A 132 5.71 8.78 -6.80
CA LEU A 132 5.16 9.68 -5.79
C LEU A 132 3.91 10.41 -6.30
N ALA A 133 3.91 10.83 -7.57
CA ALA A 133 2.74 11.41 -8.22
C ALA A 133 1.56 10.44 -8.22
N ASP A 134 1.79 9.14 -8.46
CA ASP A 134 0.74 8.12 -8.43
C ASP A 134 0.17 7.91 -7.03
N LEU A 135 1.02 7.82 -5.99
CA LEU A 135 0.52 7.69 -4.62
C LEU A 135 -0.23 8.96 -4.17
N GLN A 136 0.31 10.14 -4.48
CA GLN A 136 -0.37 11.42 -4.22
C GLN A 136 -1.73 11.48 -4.93
N GLN A 137 -1.81 11.03 -6.19
CA GLN A 137 -3.05 10.98 -6.96
C GLN A 137 -4.02 9.96 -6.37
N ALA A 138 -3.55 8.82 -5.86
CA ALA A 138 -4.39 7.84 -5.19
C ALA A 138 -5.02 8.40 -3.91
N ILE A 139 -4.24 9.12 -3.09
CA ILE A 139 -4.75 9.84 -1.91
C ILE A 139 -5.81 10.86 -2.34
N TYR A 140 -5.48 11.71 -3.32
CA TYR A 140 -6.40 12.72 -3.83
C TYR A 140 -7.70 12.11 -4.38
N TYR A 141 -7.60 11.04 -5.16
CA TYR A 141 -8.73 10.30 -5.72
C TYR A 141 -9.63 9.76 -4.60
N LEU A 142 -9.08 9.06 -3.61
CA LEU A 142 -9.86 8.50 -2.52
C LEU A 142 -10.52 9.58 -1.66
N LYS A 143 -9.87 10.73 -1.45
CA LYS A 143 -10.49 11.87 -0.74
C LYS A 143 -11.71 12.42 -1.49
N ASN A 144 -11.65 12.54 -2.81
CA ASN A 144 -12.76 13.05 -3.62
C ASN A 144 -13.91 12.04 -3.80
N ASN A 145 -13.62 10.74 -3.66
CA ASN A 145 -14.60 9.66 -3.86
C ASN A 145 -14.89 8.89 -2.56
N ALA A 146 -14.67 9.52 -1.40
CA ALA A 146 -14.70 8.84 -0.11
C ALA A 146 -16.05 8.17 0.21
N ALA A 147 -17.15 8.80 -0.25
CA ALA A 147 -18.51 8.27 -0.09
C ALA A 147 -18.71 6.92 -0.79
N ASP A 148 -18.11 6.72 -1.98
CA ASP A 148 -18.26 5.50 -2.77
C ASP A 148 -17.65 4.28 -2.08
N TYR A 149 -16.67 4.52 -1.22
CA TYR A 149 -15.94 3.48 -0.50
C TYR A 149 -16.30 3.38 0.99
N ASN A 150 -17.25 4.21 1.46
CA ASN A 150 -17.61 4.37 2.87
C ASN A 150 -16.39 4.63 3.78
N ILE A 151 -15.49 5.51 3.32
CA ILE A 151 -14.29 5.92 4.05
C ILE A 151 -14.41 7.39 4.47
N ASN A 152 -13.69 7.77 5.53
CA ASN A 152 -13.51 9.14 5.93
C ASN A 152 -12.31 9.74 5.16
N PRO A 153 -12.48 10.85 4.41
CA PRO A 153 -11.39 11.44 3.61
C PRO A 153 -10.21 11.93 4.45
N ASP A 154 -10.38 12.14 5.76
CA ASP A 154 -9.33 12.55 6.69
C ASP A 154 -8.63 11.37 7.39
N LYS A 155 -9.11 10.14 7.19
CA LYS A 155 -8.56 8.92 7.81
C LYS A 155 -7.97 7.93 6.80
N ILE A 156 -7.21 8.46 5.85
CA ILE A 156 -6.50 7.68 4.81
C ILE A 156 -5.03 7.56 5.19
N GLY A 157 -4.59 6.38 5.62
CA GLY A 157 -3.19 6.08 5.89
C GLY A 157 -2.45 5.53 4.67
N VAL A 158 -1.13 5.41 4.79
CA VAL A 158 -0.27 4.75 3.80
C VAL A 158 0.55 3.64 4.45
N LEU A 159 0.75 2.55 3.73
CA LEU A 159 1.63 1.47 4.10
C LEU A 159 2.59 1.19 2.94
N GLY A 160 3.87 0.96 3.24
CA GLY A 160 4.83 0.58 2.21
C GLY A 160 5.87 -0.41 2.70
N SER A 161 6.28 -1.32 1.81
CA SER A 161 7.37 -2.28 2.06
C SER A 161 8.59 -1.99 1.19
N SER A 162 9.82 -2.02 1.73
CA SER A 162 11.06 -1.84 0.96
C SER A 162 11.05 -0.54 0.12
N ALA A 163 11.13 -0.62 -1.22
CA ALA A 163 10.96 0.52 -2.13
C ALA A 163 9.55 1.14 -2.09
N GLY A 164 8.51 0.35 -1.82
CA GLY A 164 7.17 0.88 -1.52
C GLY A 164 7.14 1.58 -0.17
N GLY A 165 7.98 1.16 0.78
CA GLY A 165 8.23 1.85 2.06
C GLY A 165 8.86 3.22 1.85
N HIS A 166 9.81 3.32 0.93
CA HIS A 166 10.33 4.61 0.47
C HIS A 166 9.23 5.49 -0.11
N LEU A 167 8.40 4.95 -1.01
CA LEU A 167 7.28 5.69 -1.59
C LEU A 167 6.28 6.19 -0.54
N ALA A 168 5.89 5.34 0.42
CA ALA A 168 5.00 5.72 1.52
C ALA A 168 5.61 6.79 2.43
N ALA A 169 6.91 6.68 2.73
CA ALA A 169 7.65 7.69 3.48
C ALA A 169 7.71 9.02 2.71
N SER A 170 7.96 8.99 1.39
CA SER A 170 7.96 10.18 0.54
C SER A 170 6.60 10.88 0.49
N ALA A 171 5.49 10.15 0.42
CA ALA A 171 4.16 10.78 0.56
C ALA A 171 3.94 11.36 1.97
N SER A 172 4.56 10.77 2.99
CA SER A 172 4.49 11.23 4.39
C SER A 172 5.34 12.47 4.67
N THR A 173 6.34 12.78 3.84
CA THR A 173 7.25 13.94 4.01
C THR A 173 7.10 15.01 2.93
N HIS A 174 6.49 14.70 1.79
CA HIS A 174 6.30 15.63 0.66
C HIS A 174 4.82 15.90 0.33
N PHE A 175 3.92 15.76 1.31
CA PHE A 175 2.48 15.98 1.10
C PHE A 175 2.10 17.42 0.75
N GLU A 176 2.98 18.40 0.99
CA GLU A 176 2.77 19.81 0.60
C GLU A 176 3.22 20.11 -0.84
N SER A 177 3.96 19.18 -1.47
CA SER A 177 4.54 19.36 -2.81
C SER A 177 3.98 18.31 -3.78
N ALA A 178 2.76 18.55 -4.25
CA ALA A 178 2.13 17.69 -5.24
C ALA A 178 2.78 17.83 -6.63
N PHE A 179 2.95 16.71 -7.33
CA PHE A 179 3.42 16.70 -8.71
C PHE A 179 2.31 16.92 -9.75
N PHE A 180 1.13 17.33 -9.31
CA PHE A 180 0.00 17.70 -10.16
C PHE A 180 -0.80 18.83 -9.50
N PRO A 181 -1.56 19.61 -10.30
CA PRO A 181 -2.44 20.64 -9.74
C PRO A 181 -3.51 20.02 -8.83
N ILE A 182 -3.55 20.46 -7.57
CA ILE A 182 -4.62 20.13 -6.63
C ILE A 182 -5.71 21.18 -6.78
N ASN A 183 -6.93 20.74 -7.04
CA ASN A 183 -8.11 21.61 -6.93
C ASN A 183 -8.63 21.60 -5.49
N ASN A 184 -9.27 22.69 -5.08
CA ASN A 184 -10.06 22.75 -3.84
C ASN A 184 -9.27 22.63 -2.52
N GLY A 185 -7.95 22.83 -2.53
CA GLY A 185 -7.13 22.89 -1.31
C GLY A 185 -7.04 21.57 -0.52
N ILE A 186 -7.33 20.43 -1.15
CA ILE A 186 -7.29 19.12 -0.50
C ILE A 186 -5.85 18.80 -0.05
N SER A 187 -5.67 18.58 1.25
CA SER A 187 -4.39 18.12 1.79
C SER A 187 -4.10 16.67 1.36
N LEU A 188 -2.89 16.40 0.88
CA LEU A 188 -2.42 15.05 0.56
C LEU A 188 -1.76 14.34 1.74
N ARG A 189 -1.76 14.95 2.92
CA ARG A 189 -1.12 14.38 4.11
C ARG A 189 -1.82 13.07 4.49
N PRO A 190 -1.09 11.94 4.58
CA PRO A 190 -1.64 10.71 5.13
C PRO A 190 -2.07 10.89 6.60
N TYR A 191 -3.08 10.13 7.03
CA TYR A 191 -3.52 10.12 8.41
C TYR A 191 -2.49 9.44 9.33
N PHE A 192 -1.91 8.34 8.86
CA PHE A 192 -0.82 7.60 9.49
C PHE A 192 0.09 6.96 8.43
N SER A 193 1.29 6.51 8.83
CA SER A 193 2.25 5.83 7.97
C SER A 193 2.71 4.51 8.59
N ILE A 194 2.78 3.44 7.78
CA ILE A 194 3.29 2.13 8.19
C ILE A 194 4.42 1.73 7.25
N LEU A 195 5.63 1.61 7.78
CA LEU A 195 6.85 1.42 6.99
C LEU A 195 7.50 0.08 7.35
N ILE A 196 7.50 -0.84 6.41
CA ILE A 196 7.96 -2.22 6.60
C ILE A 196 9.29 -2.41 5.85
N TYR A 197 10.37 -2.66 6.59
CA TYR A 197 11.78 -2.68 6.15
C TYR A 197 12.08 -1.64 5.05
N PRO A 198 11.74 -0.36 5.30
CA PRO A 198 11.71 0.66 4.25
C PRO A 198 13.11 1.01 3.77
N VAL A 199 13.24 1.25 2.47
CA VAL A 199 14.27 2.17 1.99
C VAL A 199 13.85 3.57 2.45
N ILE A 200 14.77 4.36 3.01
CA ILE A 200 14.48 5.72 3.50
C ILE A 200 15.42 6.73 2.86
N THR A 201 16.72 6.46 2.93
CA THR A 201 17.74 7.42 2.48
C THR A 201 18.25 7.06 1.09
N MET A 202 18.58 8.09 0.31
CA MET A 202 19.23 7.97 -1.00
C MET A 202 20.74 8.26 -0.93
N LYS A 203 21.26 8.49 0.28
CA LYS A 203 22.70 8.61 0.55
C LYS A 203 23.38 7.25 0.43
N GLU A 204 24.54 7.23 -0.21
CA GLU A 204 25.24 5.99 -0.60
C GLU A 204 25.59 5.08 0.58
N GLU A 205 25.78 5.65 1.78
CA GLU A 205 26.18 4.92 2.99
C GLU A 205 25.15 3.86 3.41
N PHE A 206 23.85 4.18 3.35
CA PHE A 206 22.78 3.31 3.85
C PHE A 206 21.69 3.00 2.83
N THR A 207 21.73 3.60 1.63
CA THR A 207 20.69 3.37 0.63
C THR A 207 20.70 1.94 0.05
N HIS A 208 19.53 1.47 -0.36
CA HIS A 208 19.46 0.32 -1.26
C HIS A 208 19.84 0.74 -2.69
N LYS A 209 21.05 0.37 -3.10
CA LYS A 209 21.66 0.78 -4.38
C LYS A 209 20.75 0.58 -5.60
N GLY A 210 20.04 -0.55 -5.65
CA GLY A 210 19.10 -0.85 -6.74
C GLY A 210 17.94 0.15 -6.79
N SER A 211 17.26 0.37 -5.66
CA SER A 211 16.14 1.32 -5.59
C SER A 211 16.59 2.73 -5.95
N ARG A 212 17.75 3.16 -5.44
CA ARG A 212 18.33 4.47 -5.76
C ARG A 212 18.59 4.61 -7.25
N LYS A 213 19.28 3.64 -7.87
CA LYS A 213 19.59 3.66 -9.30
C LYS A 213 18.33 3.69 -10.15
N ASN A 214 17.32 2.88 -9.81
CA ASN A 214 16.08 2.81 -10.59
C ASN A 214 15.29 4.11 -10.53
N LEU A 215 15.17 4.71 -9.33
CA LEU A 215 14.43 5.96 -9.14
C LEU A 215 15.20 7.18 -9.68
N LEU A 216 16.48 7.30 -9.35
CA LEU A 216 17.27 8.54 -9.53
C LEU A 216 18.30 8.47 -10.67
N GLY A 217 18.55 7.29 -11.23
CA GLY A 217 19.63 7.07 -12.21
C GLY A 217 20.99 6.81 -11.58
N ASP A 218 22.02 6.71 -12.42
CA ASP A 218 23.37 6.35 -12.00
C ASP A 218 24.08 7.47 -11.22
N ASN A 219 23.92 8.73 -11.65
CA ASN A 219 24.62 9.89 -11.09
C ASN A 219 23.63 11.01 -10.72
N PRO A 220 22.74 10.78 -9.74
CA PRO A 220 21.79 11.81 -9.33
C PRO A 220 22.50 12.98 -8.65
N ASP A 221 22.00 14.19 -8.88
CA ASP A 221 22.50 15.36 -8.19
C ASP A 221 22.14 15.35 -6.69
N LYS A 222 22.82 16.20 -5.92
CA LYS A 222 22.66 16.27 -4.47
C LYS A 222 21.27 16.72 -4.04
N ASN A 223 20.61 17.60 -4.80
CA ASN A 223 19.28 18.08 -4.45
C ASN A 223 18.26 16.96 -4.58
N LEU A 224 18.38 16.15 -5.63
CA LEU A 224 17.53 14.99 -5.84
C LEU A 224 17.74 13.90 -4.78
N ILE A 225 19.01 13.65 -4.40
CA ILE A 225 19.34 12.76 -3.28
C ILE A 225 18.71 13.26 -1.98
N ASN A 226 18.84 14.56 -1.67
CA ASN A 226 18.27 15.12 -0.45
C ASN A 226 16.73 15.11 -0.45
N PHE A 227 16.11 15.41 -1.60
CA PHE A 227 14.67 15.37 -1.76
C PHE A 227 14.14 13.97 -1.46
N TYR A 228 14.72 12.92 -2.06
CA TYR A 228 14.30 11.54 -1.82
C TYR A 228 14.99 10.86 -0.63
N SER A 229 15.70 11.60 0.22
CA SER A 229 16.18 11.07 1.51
C SER A 229 15.18 11.46 2.58
N ASN A 230 14.18 10.60 2.83
CA ASN A 230 12.99 10.98 3.58
C ASN A 230 13.30 11.37 5.05
N GLU A 231 14.41 10.89 5.62
CA GLU A 231 14.84 11.33 6.96
C GLU A 231 15.16 12.83 7.01
N MET A 232 15.58 13.42 5.89
CA MET A 232 15.91 14.84 5.81
C MET A 232 14.68 15.76 5.69
N ASN A 233 13.50 15.17 5.49
CA ASN A 233 12.26 15.88 5.18
C ASN A 233 11.17 15.64 6.23
N VAL A 234 11.53 15.02 7.36
CA VAL A 234 10.62 14.88 8.51
C VAL A 234 10.40 16.25 9.14
N THR A 235 9.14 16.54 9.45
CA THR A 235 8.72 17.75 10.16
C THR A 235 7.74 17.36 11.28
N ALA A 236 7.37 18.31 12.14
CA ALA A 236 6.32 18.10 13.14
C ALA A 236 4.95 17.74 12.52
N ASN A 237 4.75 18.02 11.22
CA ASN A 237 3.54 17.69 10.50
C ASN A 237 3.58 16.29 9.86
N THR A 238 4.72 15.58 9.87
CA THR A 238 4.79 14.19 9.37
C THR A 238 3.79 13.31 10.16
N PRO A 239 3.07 12.37 9.50
CA PRO A 239 2.08 11.53 10.18
C PRO A 239 2.71 10.59 11.22
N MET A 240 1.89 10.19 12.20
CA MET A 240 2.28 9.16 13.15
C MET A 240 2.72 7.90 12.40
N THR A 241 3.82 7.28 12.85
CA THR A 241 4.49 6.26 12.05
C THR A 241 4.74 4.96 12.83
N PHE A 242 4.37 3.83 12.24
CA PHE A 242 4.80 2.50 12.67
C PHE A 242 5.94 2.03 11.77
N LEU A 243 7.08 1.64 12.36
CA LEU A 243 8.23 1.08 11.66
C LEU A 243 8.48 -0.37 12.07
N LEU A 244 8.80 -1.20 11.08
CA LEU A 244 9.23 -2.57 11.28
C LEU A 244 10.49 -2.85 10.46
N HIS A 245 11.48 -3.54 11.03
CA HIS A 245 12.68 -3.96 10.30
C HIS A 245 13.29 -5.23 10.89
N ALA A 246 14.30 -5.78 10.24
CA ALA A 246 15.17 -6.82 10.79
C ALA A 246 16.64 -6.34 10.87
N SER A 247 17.36 -6.72 11.92
CA SER A 247 18.77 -6.40 12.10
C SER A 247 19.66 -7.11 11.07
N ASP A 248 19.27 -8.30 10.64
CA ASP A 248 19.97 -9.13 9.65
C ASP A 248 19.57 -8.82 8.20
N ASP A 249 18.89 -7.69 7.95
CA ASP A 249 18.54 -7.26 6.59
C ASP A 249 19.80 -6.88 5.79
N ALA A 250 20.24 -7.80 4.94
CA ALA A 250 21.40 -7.62 4.07
C ALA A 250 21.10 -6.84 2.77
N SER A 251 19.83 -6.51 2.50
CA SER A 251 19.43 -5.77 1.29
C SER A 251 19.23 -4.30 1.59
N VAL A 252 18.43 -3.99 2.60
CA VAL A 252 18.17 -2.63 3.07
C VAL A 252 18.71 -2.55 4.49
N PRO A 253 19.85 -1.85 4.73
CA PRO A 253 20.39 -1.75 6.07
C PRO A 253 19.37 -1.19 7.05
N VAL A 254 19.27 -1.80 8.24
CA VAL A 254 18.37 -1.37 9.33
C VAL A 254 18.54 0.11 9.70
N SER A 255 19.71 0.69 9.42
CA SER A 255 20.00 2.12 9.52
C SER A 255 18.94 3.00 8.86
N ASN A 256 18.28 2.56 7.77
CA ASN A 256 17.17 3.30 7.14
C ASN A 256 16.03 3.58 8.14
N SER A 257 15.58 2.56 8.87
CA SER A 257 14.55 2.74 9.89
C SER A 257 15.06 3.52 11.09
N LEU A 258 16.31 3.27 11.53
CA LEU A 258 16.88 3.94 12.69
C LEU A 258 16.98 5.45 12.50
N ILE A 259 17.51 5.91 11.36
CA ILE A 259 17.67 7.35 11.08
C ILE A 259 16.32 8.04 10.88
N TYR A 260 15.34 7.37 10.27
CA TYR A 260 13.99 7.93 10.12
C TYR A 260 13.31 8.07 11.48
N TYR A 261 13.37 7.04 12.32
CA TYR A 261 12.80 7.06 13.67
C TYR A 261 13.44 8.15 14.53
N GLN A 262 14.76 8.33 14.45
CA GLN A 262 15.45 9.42 15.13
C GLN A 262 14.92 10.79 14.72
N GLU A 263 14.74 11.04 13.42
CA GLU A 263 14.19 12.31 12.93
C GLU A 263 12.70 12.49 13.27
N LEU A 264 11.90 11.42 13.31
CA LEU A 264 10.51 11.47 13.82
C LEU A 264 10.47 11.91 15.29
N VAL A 265 11.25 11.26 16.16
CA VAL A 265 11.31 11.59 17.59
C VAL A 265 11.80 13.02 17.81
N LYS A 266 12.87 13.42 17.11
CA LYS A 266 13.43 14.78 17.18
C LYS A 266 12.42 15.86 16.78
N ASN A 267 11.53 15.55 15.85
CA ASN A 267 10.45 16.45 15.42
C ASN A 267 9.15 16.29 16.23
N ASN A 268 9.15 15.52 17.33
CA ASN A 268 7.99 15.22 18.17
C ASN A 268 6.83 14.53 17.43
N VAL A 269 7.14 13.74 16.41
CA VAL A 269 6.15 12.93 15.69
C VAL A 269 5.95 11.60 16.44
N PRO A 270 4.72 11.21 16.80
CA PRO A 270 4.45 9.92 17.43
C PRO A 270 4.92 8.76 16.55
N ALA A 271 5.76 7.88 17.10
CA ALA A 271 6.30 6.77 16.34
C ALA A 271 6.48 5.52 17.21
N ALA A 272 6.26 4.35 16.61
CA ALA A 272 6.62 3.05 17.15
C ALA A 272 7.60 2.37 16.20
N MET A 273 8.63 1.70 16.74
CA MET A 273 9.60 0.96 15.95
C MET A 273 9.85 -0.41 16.55
N HIS A 274 9.81 -1.43 15.70
CA HIS A 274 10.08 -2.81 16.06
C HIS A 274 11.17 -3.38 15.16
N ILE A 275 12.20 -3.98 15.76
CA ILE A 275 13.32 -4.59 15.03
C ILE A 275 13.43 -6.04 15.45
N PHE A 276 13.24 -6.95 14.50
CA PHE A 276 13.55 -8.36 14.70
C PHE A 276 15.05 -8.59 14.62
N GLN A 277 15.58 -9.50 15.43
CA GLN A 277 16.97 -9.91 15.29
C GLN A 277 17.21 -10.62 13.95
N ASN A 278 16.36 -11.61 13.63
CA ASN A 278 16.49 -12.44 12.43
C ASN A 278 15.15 -12.55 11.69
N ALA A 279 15.04 -11.90 10.54
CA ALA A 279 13.93 -12.10 9.60
C ALA A 279 14.34 -11.87 8.13
N GLY A 280 15.52 -11.29 7.88
CA GLY A 280 16.01 -10.93 6.55
C GLY A 280 15.20 -9.82 5.88
N HIS A 281 15.43 -9.62 4.58
CA HIS A 281 14.63 -8.68 3.78
C HIS A 281 13.38 -9.34 3.21
N GLY A 282 12.32 -8.55 3.01
CA GLY A 282 11.16 -8.99 2.23
C GLY A 282 10.32 -10.07 2.92
N PHE A 283 10.29 -10.09 4.26
CA PHE A 283 9.56 -11.11 5.00
C PHE A 283 8.04 -10.91 5.00
N ALA A 284 7.53 -9.67 4.85
CA ALA A 284 6.15 -9.22 5.07
C ALA A 284 5.16 -10.33 5.47
N MET A 285 4.46 -10.91 4.50
CA MET A 285 3.53 -12.04 4.67
C MET A 285 4.13 -13.39 4.24
N ARG A 286 5.40 -13.45 3.84
CA ARG A 286 6.06 -14.68 3.35
C ARG A 286 6.42 -15.65 4.46
N ASN A 287 6.83 -15.12 5.62
CA ASN A 287 7.18 -15.93 6.78
C ASN A 287 6.05 -15.86 7.80
N LYS A 288 5.26 -16.94 7.91
CA LYS A 288 4.08 -16.99 8.78
C LYS A 288 4.41 -16.62 10.23
N TRP A 289 5.50 -17.17 10.78
CA TRP A 289 5.91 -16.94 12.17
C TRP A 289 6.29 -15.47 12.44
N VAL A 290 7.00 -14.84 11.49
CA VAL A 290 7.31 -13.40 11.57
C VAL A 290 6.04 -12.57 11.38
N SER A 291 5.18 -12.96 10.43
CA SER A 291 3.96 -12.22 10.10
C SER A 291 2.97 -12.16 11.26
N GLU A 292 2.75 -13.28 11.96
CA GLU A 292 1.85 -13.31 13.11
C GLU A 292 2.28 -12.33 14.21
N GLN A 293 3.59 -12.20 14.45
CA GLN A 293 4.14 -11.31 15.47
C GLN A 293 4.00 -9.83 15.10
N TRP A 294 4.43 -9.44 13.89
CA TRP A 294 4.38 -8.02 13.55
C TRP A 294 2.96 -7.53 13.28
N LEU A 295 2.08 -8.39 12.75
CA LEU A 295 0.67 -8.08 12.61
C LEU A 295 0.00 -7.91 13.97
N TYR A 296 0.39 -8.72 14.98
CA TYR A 296 -0.06 -8.50 16.35
C TYR A 296 0.38 -7.14 16.90
N LEU A 297 1.65 -6.77 16.71
CA LEU A 297 2.16 -5.46 17.14
C LEU A 297 1.46 -4.31 16.42
N LEU A 298 1.24 -4.44 15.11
CA LEU A 298 0.50 -3.44 14.33
C LEU A 298 -0.95 -3.32 14.81
N ASP A 299 -1.64 -4.43 15.08
CA ASP A 299 -3.00 -4.45 15.62
C ASP A 299 -3.09 -3.65 16.94
N LYS A 300 -2.13 -3.86 17.85
CA LYS A 300 -2.07 -3.10 19.11
C LYS A 300 -1.81 -1.62 18.89
N TRP A 301 -0.90 -1.28 17.98
CA TRP A 301 -0.61 0.11 17.65
C TRP A 301 -1.83 0.81 17.02
N LEU A 302 -2.59 0.13 16.15
CA LEU A 302 -3.82 0.67 15.55
C LEU A 302 -4.89 0.95 16.61
N ILE A 303 -5.07 0.03 17.57
CA ILE A 303 -6.02 0.18 18.70
C ILE A 303 -5.59 1.34 19.61
N GLU A 304 -4.31 1.40 20.00
CA GLU A 304 -3.77 2.45 20.87
C GLU A 304 -3.98 3.85 20.27
N ASN A 305 -3.87 3.96 18.94
CA ASN A 305 -4.06 5.21 18.21
C ASN A 305 -5.50 5.45 17.74
N LYS A 306 -6.48 4.62 18.16
CA LYS A 306 -7.91 4.75 17.82
C LYS A 306 -8.18 4.73 16.30
N ILE A 307 -7.40 3.93 15.58
CA ILE A 307 -7.57 3.65 14.15
C ILE A 307 -8.47 2.43 13.96
N LEU A 308 -8.36 1.44 14.86
CA LEU A 308 -9.33 0.35 15.06
C LEU A 308 -10.17 0.64 16.31
#